data_AF-A0A7V4T4X8-F1
#
_entry.id   AF-A0A7V4T4X8-F1
#
_cell.length_a   1.000
_cell.length_b   1.000
_cell.length_c   1.000
_cell.angle_alpha   90.00
_cell.angle_beta   90.00
_cell.angle_gamma   90.00
#
_symmetry.space_group_name_H-M   'P 1'
#
loop_
_entity.id
_entity.type
_entity.pdbx_description
1 polymer ?
#
loop_
_entity_poly.entity_id
_entity_poly.type
_entity_poly.pdbx_seq_one_letter_code
_entity_poly.pdbx_strand_id
1 'polypeptide(L)'
;MKPSILNKGVIQIHIAVFLFGFAGLFGKFLSCSPLYIVFGRTFFAFIALFFYAKFVSKIKLSISSKSSGLFFILQGILLAVHWWSFFLSIQISSVAVGLVTFSTFPLFVTFMEPLFFKEKLEIKNIILAAVVFIGILFI
;
A
#
# COMPACT_ATOMS: atom_id res chain seq x y z
N MET A 1 12.84 -25.54 0.79
CA MET A 1 13.27 -24.13 0.98
C MET A 1 13.91 -24.03 2.37
N LYS A 2 15.11 -23.46 2.53
CA LYS A 2 15.88 -23.52 3.81
C LYS A 2 15.19 -22.71 4.93
N PRO A 3 14.98 -23.27 6.14
CA PRO A 3 14.26 -22.61 7.24
C PRO A 3 14.90 -21.30 7.73
N SER A 4 16.21 -21.08 7.48
CA SER A 4 16.91 -19.85 7.86
C SER A 4 16.50 -18.60 7.06
N ILE A 5 15.92 -18.78 5.87
CA ILE A 5 15.42 -17.67 5.02
C ILE A 5 14.07 -17.16 5.57
N LEU A 6 13.27 -18.06 6.15
CA LEU A 6 11.97 -17.73 6.74
C LEU A 6 12.12 -16.69 7.86
N ASN A 7 13.08 -16.89 8.78
CA ASN A 7 13.29 -15.97 9.90
C ASN A 7 13.76 -14.58 9.46
N LYS A 8 14.62 -14.48 8.43
CA LYS A 8 15.10 -13.18 7.93
C LYS A 8 14.01 -12.40 7.21
N GLY A 9 13.23 -13.06 6.34
CA GLY A 9 12.14 -12.40 5.61
C GLY A 9 11.03 -11.91 6.53
N VAL A 10 10.66 -12.70 7.55
CA VAL A 10 9.67 -12.30 8.55
C VAL A 10 10.12 -11.06 9.33
N ILE A 11 11.38 -11.02 9.78
CA ILE A 11 11.93 -9.84 10.48
C ILE A 11 11.91 -8.60 9.57
N GLN A 12 12.31 -8.74 8.31
CA GLN A 12 12.31 -7.63 7.35
C GLN A 12 10.90 -7.06 7.14
N ILE A 13 9.88 -7.92 7.04
CA ILE A 13 8.48 -7.49 6.91
C ILE A 13 8.03 -6.76 8.17
N HIS A 14 8.36 -7.27 9.37
CA HIS A 14 7.99 -6.60 10.61
C HIS A 14 8.64 -5.22 10.74
N ILE A 15 9.92 -5.10 10.37
CA ILE A 15 10.60 -3.80 10.32
C ILE A 15 9.93 -2.88 9.28
N ALA A 16 9.60 -3.38 8.10
CA ALA A 16 8.93 -2.60 7.07
C ALA A 16 7.56 -2.09 7.52
N VAL A 17 6.73 -2.94 8.16
CA VAL A 17 5.42 -2.58 8.70
C VAL A 17 5.56 -1.57 9.85
N PHE A 18 6.53 -1.78 10.74
CA PHE A 18 6.83 -0.83 11.83
C PHE A 18 7.22 0.55 11.28
N LEU A 19 8.14 0.60 10.31
CA LEU A 19 8.54 1.85 9.65
C LEU A 19 7.38 2.49 8.88
N PHE A 20 6.53 1.68 8.25
CA PHE A 20 5.34 2.17 7.54
C PHE A 20 4.34 2.86 8.49
N GLY A 21 4.21 2.38 9.73
CA GLY A 21 3.35 2.99 10.75
C GLY A 21 3.67 4.47 11.03
N PHE A 22 4.94 4.88 10.92
CA PHE A 22 5.33 6.29 11.10
C PHE A 22 4.84 7.19 9.98
N ALA A 23 4.58 6.67 8.78
CA ALA A 23 4.17 7.48 7.65
C ALA A 23 2.87 8.25 7.94
N GLY A 24 1.89 7.59 8.57
CA GLY A 24 0.63 8.23 8.95
C GLY A 24 0.84 9.34 9.99
N LEU A 25 1.79 9.14 10.91
CA LEU A 25 2.14 10.14 11.92
C LEU A 25 2.68 11.44 11.27
N PHE A 26 3.63 11.31 10.33
CA PHE A 26 4.12 12.45 9.55
C PHE A 26 3.03 13.07 8.68
N GLY A 27 2.12 12.25 8.14
CA GLY A 27 0.96 12.73 7.41
C GLY A 27 0.07 13.69 8.21
N LYS A 28 -0.09 13.46 9.52
CA LYS A 28 -0.88 14.32 10.40
C LYS A 28 -0.13 15.58 10.85
N PHE A 29 1.17 15.46 11.14
CA PHE A 29 1.97 16.54 11.71
C PHE A 29 2.51 17.53 10.66
N LEU A 30 2.64 17.12 9.40
CA LEU A 30 3.06 18.01 8.33
C LEU A 30 1.89 18.91 7.91
N SER A 31 2.10 20.22 7.97
CA SER A 31 1.10 21.23 7.53
C SER A 31 1.04 21.43 6.02
N CYS A 32 1.87 20.73 5.24
CA CYS A 32 1.87 20.83 3.78
C CYS A 32 0.76 19.95 3.16
N SER A 33 0.33 20.33 1.95
CA SER A 33 -0.69 19.57 1.21
C SER A 33 -0.25 18.10 1.02
N PRO A 34 -1.19 17.13 1.09
CA PRO A 34 -0.91 15.71 0.83
C PRO A 34 -0.20 15.48 -0.50
N LEU A 35 -0.46 16.34 -1.50
CA LEU A 35 0.18 16.28 -2.80
C LEU A 35 1.71 16.42 -2.69
N TYR A 36 2.19 17.39 -1.90
CA TYR A 36 3.63 17.59 -1.70
C TYR A 36 4.27 16.44 -0.92
N ILE A 37 3.55 15.88 0.06
CA ILE A 37 4.01 14.71 0.82
C ILE A 37 4.20 13.51 -0.11
N VAL A 38 3.18 13.20 -0.91
CA VAL A 38 3.21 12.07 -1.85
C VAL A 38 4.27 12.27 -2.92
N PHE A 39 4.31 13.45 -3.54
CA PHE A 39 5.29 13.78 -4.58
C PHE A 39 6.73 13.71 -4.06
N GLY A 40 7.02 14.28 -2.88
CA GLY A 40 8.35 14.22 -2.29
C GLY A 40 8.79 12.78 -2.05
N ARG A 41 7.92 11.96 -1.43
CA ARG A 41 8.21 10.54 -1.15
C ARG A 41 8.42 9.73 -2.43
N THR A 42 7.57 9.91 -3.45
CA THR A 42 7.69 9.17 -4.72
C THR A 42 8.93 9.59 -5.50
N PHE A 43 9.26 10.88 -5.50
CA PHE A 43 10.43 11.43 -6.17
C PHE A 43 11.74 10.89 -5.58
N PHE A 44 11.91 10.96 -4.26
CA PHE A 44 13.11 10.41 -3.60
C PHE A 44 13.18 8.88 -3.73
N ALA A 45 12.06 8.17 -3.64
CA ALA A 45 12.02 6.72 -3.86
C ALA A 45 12.42 6.36 -5.30
N PHE A 46 11.92 7.09 -6.30
CA PHE A 46 12.31 6.91 -7.70
C PHE A 46 13.81 7.09 -7.88
N ILE A 47 14.39 8.16 -7.34
CA ILE A 47 15.83 8.43 -7.43
C ILE A 47 16.62 7.28 -6.78
N ALA A 48 16.29 6.91 -5.55
CA ALA A 48 17.00 5.86 -4.83
C ALA A 48 16.93 4.50 -5.57
N LEU A 49 15.73 4.12 -6.04
CA LEU A 49 15.53 2.89 -6.79
C LEU A 49 16.21 2.93 -8.16
N PHE A 50 16.23 4.08 -8.83
CA PHE A 50 16.93 4.25 -10.10
C PHE A 50 18.43 4.06 -9.94
N PHE A 51 19.04 4.69 -8.93
CA PHE A 51 20.45 4.51 -8.61
C PHE A 51 20.76 3.05 -8.23
N TYR A 52 19.93 2.45 -7.39
CA TYR A 52 20.08 1.04 -7.03
C TYR A 52 20.01 0.11 -8.26
N ALA A 53 19.00 0.29 -9.11
CA ALA A 53 18.81 -0.51 -10.31
C ALA A 53 19.98 -0.37 -11.29
N LYS A 54 20.49 0.86 -11.49
CA LYS A 54 21.55 1.15 -12.46
C LYS A 54 22.94 0.72 -11.96
N PHE A 55 23.28 1.01 -10.71
CA PHE A 55 24.65 0.86 -10.21
C PHE A 55 24.87 -0.40 -9.38
N VAL A 56 23.86 -0.83 -8.60
CA VAL A 56 23.99 -1.98 -7.70
C VAL A 56 23.49 -3.24 -8.39
N SER A 57 22.24 -3.23 -8.83
CA SER A 57 21.58 -4.42 -9.38
C SER A 57 21.85 -4.65 -10.86
N LYS A 58 22.33 -3.62 -11.59
CA LYS A 58 22.59 -3.62 -13.04
C LYS A 58 21.43 -4.16 -13.89
N ILE A 59 20.19 -3.93 -13.44
CA ILE A 59 18.99 -4.37 -14.17
C ILE A 59 18.76 -3.44 -15.35
N LYS A 60 18.49 -4.00 -16.54
CA LYS A 60 18.03 -3.21 -17.69
C LYS A 60 16.59 -2.75 -17.44
N LEU A 61 16.41 -1.45 -17.21
CA LEU A 61 15.11 -0.80 -17.17
C LEU A 61 14.56 -0.71 -18.60
N SER A 62 13.82 -1.74 -19.03
CA SER A 62 13.22 -1.82 -20.36
C SER A 62 11.72 -2.04 -20.25
N ILE A 63 10.95 -1.31 -21.05
CA ILE A 63 9.51 -1.53 -21.21
C ILE A 63 9.34 -2.44 -22.43
N SER A 64 8.89 -3.68 -22.19
CA SER A 64 8.83 -4.72 -23.22
C SER A 64 7.80 -4.45 -24.34
N SER A 65 6.79 -3.60 -24.10
CA SER A 65 5.72 -3.29 -25.07
C SER A 65 5.05 -1.96 -24.75
N LYS A 66 4.53 -1.26 -25.78
CA LYS A 66 3.70 -0.05 -25.60
C LYS A 66 2.49 -0.30 -24.70
N SER A 67 1.89 -1.49 -24.79
CA SER A 67 0.78 -1.91 -23.93
C SER A 67 1.22 -1.99 -22.46
N SER A 68 2.38 -2.60 -22.18
CA SER A 68 2.95 -2.66 -20.83
C SER A 68 3.27 -1.27 -20.28
N GLY A 69 3.75 -0.36 -21.12
CA GLY A 69 3.99 1.05 -20.73
C GLY A 69 2.72 1.75 -20.25
N LEU A 70 1.59 1.54 -20.95
CA LEU A 70 0.31 2.11 -20.53
C LEU A 70 -0.15 1.54 -19.17
N PHE A 71 -0.01 0.23 -18.96
CA PHE A 71 -0.33 -0.38 -17.67
C PHE A 71 0.53 0.17 -16.52
N PHE A 72 1.83 0.41 -16.76
CA PHE A 72 2.69 1.04 -15.75
C PHE A 72 2.22 2.46 -15.39
N ILE A 73 1.81 3.25 -16.38
CA ILE A 73 1.28 4.61 -16.14
C ILE A 73 -0.01 4.52 -15.34
N LEU A 74 -0.94 3.63 -15.71
CA LEU A 74 -2.20 3.45 -14.99
C LEU A 74 -1.98 3.03 -13.53
N GLN A 75 -1.07 2.08 -13.29
CA GLN A 75 -0.69 1.67 -11.94
C GLN A 75 -0.06 2.82 -11.14
N GLY A 76 0.78 3.64 -11.77
CA GLY A 76 1.36 4.83 -11.15
C GLY A 76 0.31 5.86 -10.76
N ILE A 77 -0.65 6.15 -11.64
CA ILE A 77 -1.77 7.07 -11.36
C ILE A 77 -2.63 6.52 -10.22
N LEU A 78 -3.01 5.25 -10.28
CA LEU A 78 -3.82 4.60 -9.26
C LEU A 78 -3.12 4.66 -7.89
N LEU A 79 -1.83 4.37 -7.83
CA LEU A 79 -1.03 4.43 -6.61
C LEU A 79 -0.90 5.87 -6.08
N ALA A 80 -0.71 6.85 -6.96
CA ALA A 80 -0.63 8.25 -6.59
C ALA A 80 -1.95 8.77 -5.98
N VAL A 81 -3.08 8.46 -6.61
CA VAL A 81 -4.42 8.77 -6.09
C VAL A 81 -4.65 8.07 -4.76
N HIS A 82 -4.29 6.78 -4.65
CA HIS A 82 -4.40 6.02 -3.42
C HIS A 82 -3.61 6.66 -2.26
N TRP A 83 -2.33 6.97 -2.45
CA TRP A 83 -1.51 7.61 -1.41
C TRP A 83 -2.00 9.02 -1.09
N TRP A 84 -2.41 9.80 -2.09
CA TRP A 84 -2.97 11.13 -1.85
C TRP A 84 -4.23 11.07 -0.98
N SER A 85 -5.18 10.18 -1.31
CA SER A 85 -6.41 9.96 -0.54
C SER A 85 -6.12 9.48 0.90
N PHE A 86 -5.12 8.61 1.08
CA PHE A 86 -4.69 8.15 2.40
C PHE A 86 -4.19 9.30 3.27
N PHE A 87 -3.28 10.13 2.77
CA PHE A 87 -2.77 11.28 3.53
C PHE A 87 -3.83 12.37 3.74
N LEU A 88 -4.70 12.59 2.76
CA LEU A 88 -5.83 13.51 2.89
C LEU A 88 -6.74 13.07 4.03
N SER A 89 -7.12 11.79 4.08
CA SER A 89 -7.95 11.23 5.15
C SER A 89 -7.33 11.46 6.53
N ILE A 90 -6.03 11.23 6.68
CA ILE A 90 -5.32 11.45 7.95
C ILE A 90 -5.34 12.93 8.36
N GLN A 91 -5.11 13.84 7.41
CA GLN A 91 -5.08 15.27 7.70
C GLN A 91 -6.45 15.78 8.15
N ILE A 92 -7.53 15.41 7.45
CA ILE A 92 -8.90 15.85 7.77
C ILE A 92 -9.51 15.15 9.00
N SER A 93 -9.00 13.97 9.38
CA SER A 93 -9.51 13.18 10.50
C SER A 93 -8.42 12.92 11.55
N SER A 94 -8.01 11.67 11.77
CA SER A 94 -6.95 11.27 12.68
C SER A 94 -6.10 10.15 12.07
N VAL A 95 -4.90 9.96 12.63
CA VAL A 95 -4.02 8.83 12.26
C VAL A 95 -4.72 7.49 12.51
N ALA A 96 -5.48 7.38 13.60
CA ALA A 96 -6.23 6.17 13.95
C ALA A 96 -7.31 5.85 12.92
N VAL A 97 -8.16 6.82 12.54
CA VAL A 97 -9.22 6.62 11.54
C VAL A 97 -8.63 6.25 10.18
N GLY A 98 -7.55 6.91 9.76
CA GLY A 98 -6.87 6.59 8.51
C GLY A 98 -6.27 5.17 8.48
N LEU A 99 -5.69 4.71 9.59
CA LEU A 99 -5.14 3.36 9.69
C LEU A 99 -6.22 2.27 9.76
N VAL A 100 -7.30 2.52 10.51
CA VAL A 100 -8.42 1.57 10.63
C VAL A 100 -9.07 1.40 9.27
N THR A 101 -9.43 2.50 8.59
CA THR A 101 -10.02 2.44 7.24
C THR A 101 -9.06 1.84 6.20
N PHE A 102 -7.75 2.04 6.33
CA PHE A 102 -6.78 1.35 5.48
C PHE A 102 -6.73 -0.16 5.77
N SER A 103 -6.75 -0.56 7.04
CA SER A 103 -6.66 -1.96 7.47
C SER A 103 -7.88 -2.81 7.13
N THR A 104 -8.98 -2.19 6.69
CA THR A 104 -10.21 -2.88 6.28
C THR A 104 -10.18 -3.28 4.82
N PHE A 105 -9.05 -3.08 4.11
CA PHE A 105 -8.85 -3.58 2.76
C PHE A 105 -9.21 -5.08 2.58
N PRO A 106 -8.99 -6.02 3.54
CA PRO A 106 -9.36 -7.41 3.33
C PRO A 106 -10.87 -7.61 3.17
N LEU A 107 -11.67 -6.74 3.80
CA LEU A 107 -13.13 -6.73 3.63
C LEU A 107 -13.47 -6.38 2.18
N PHE A 108 -12.88 -5.33 1.63
CA PHE A 108 -13.07 -4.97 0.21
C PHE A 108 -12.57 -6.06 -0.74
N VAL A 109 -11.37 -6.60 -0.49
CA VAL A 109 -10.76 -7.66 -1.30
C VAL A 109 -11.63 -8.93 -1.31
N THR A 110 -12.18 -9.34 -0.16
CA THR A 110 -13.08 -10.51 -0.07
C THR A 110 -14.26 -10.40 -1.04
N PHE A 111 -14.83 -9.20 -1.20
CA PHE A 111 -15.94 -8.98 -2.14
C PHE A 111 -15.49 -8.70 -3.58
N MET A 112 -14.27 -8.20 -3.78
CA MET A 112 -13.70 -7.94 -5.10
C MET A 112 -13.11 -9.19 -5.76
N GLU A 113 -12.51 -10.11 -5.00
CA GLU A 113 -11.89 -11.33 -5.52
C GLU A 113 -12.81 -12.16 -6.44
N PRO A 114 -14.09 -12.41 -6.07
CA PRO A 114 -15.03 -13.09 -6.96
C PRO A 114 -15.29 -12.36 -8.28
N LEU A 115 -15.26 -11.03 -8.27
CA LEU A 115 -15.51 -10.20 -9.45
C LEU A 115 -14.32 -10.23 -10.42
N PHE A 116 -13.09 -10.17 -9.90
CA PHE A 116 -11.88 -10.09 -10.73
C PHE A 116 -11.25 -11.45 -11.06
N PHE A 117 -11.27 -12.38 -10.10
CA PHE A 117 -10.59 -13.67 -10.20
C PHE A 117 -11.56 -14.86 -10.35
N LYS A 118 -12.88 -14.62 -10.35
CA LYS A 118 -13.93 -15.65 -10.47
C LYS A 118 -13.85 -16.73 -9.38
N GLU A 119 -13.30 -16.36 -8.23
CA GLU A 119 -13.26 -17.24 -7.06
C GLU A 119 -14.62 -17.34 -6.38
N LYS A 120 -14.86 -18.43 -5.65
CA LYS A 120 -16.12 -18.63 -4.92
C LYS A 120 -16.06 -17.88 -3.59
N LEU A 121 -17.12 -17.13 -3.27
CA LEU A 121 -17.29 -16.55 -1.94
C LEU A 121 -17.51 -17.64 -0.89
N GLU A 122 -16.57 -17.80 0.02
CA GLU A 122 -16.74 -18.64 1.19
C GLU A 122 -17.52 -17.92 2.29
N ILE A 123 -18.53 -18.59 2.85
CA ILE A 123 -19.36 -18.05 3.95
C ILE A 123 -18.49 -17.64 5.15
N LYS A 124 -17.39 -18.36 5.42
CA LYS A 124 -16.44 -18.02 6.48
C LYS A 124 -15.84 -16.62 6.29
N ASN A 125 -15.48 -16.26 5.07
CA ASN A 125 -14.90 -14.94 4.77
C ASN A 125 -15.95 -13.83 4.93
N ILE A 126 -17.22 -14.11 4.60
CA ILE A 126 -18.33 -13.18 4.84
C ILE A 126 -18.54 -12.94 6.33
N ILE A 127 -18.51 -14.00 7.16
CA ILE A 127 -18.64 -13.88 8.62
C ILE A 127 -17.47 -13.08 9.19
N LEU A 128 -16.24 -13.36 8.77
CA LEU A 128 -15.05 -12.60 9.20
C LEU A 128 -15.15 -11.13 8.79
N ALA A 129 -15.61 -10.84 7.57
CA ALA A 129 -15.86 -9.48 7.11
C ALA A 129 -16.92 -8.78 7.99
N ALA A 130 -18.00 -9.46 8.37
CA ALA A 130 -19.01 -8.90 9.28
C ALA A 130 -18.43 -8.59 10.67
N VAL A 131 -17.60 -9.48 11.23
CA VAL A 131 -16.92 -9.24 12.52
C VAL A 131 -15.97 -8.04 12.43
N VAL A 132 -15.18 -7.93 11.37
CA VAL A 132 -14.32 -6.76 11.13
C VAL A 132 -15.16 -5.50 11.03
N PHE A 133 -16.28 -5.53 10.29
CA PHE A 133 -17.18 -4.39 10.15
C PHE A 133 -17.76 -3.92 11.49
N ILE A 134 -18.19 -4.86 12.33
CA ILE A 134 -18.65 -4.56 13.70
C ILE A 134 -17.51 -3.91 14.52
N GLY A 135 -16.28 -4.42 14.42
CA GLY A 135 -15.12 -3.84 15.10
C GLY A 135 -14.85 -2.38 14.69
N ILE A 136 -15.01 -2.05 13.41
CA ILE A 136 -14.88 -0.66 12.92
C ILE A 136 -15.94 0.26 13.54
N LEU A 137 -17.18 -0.20 13.71
CA LEU A 137 -18.28 0.61 14.27
C LEU A 137 -18.02 1.04 15.73
N PHE A 138 -17.15 0.34 16.45
CA PHE A 138 -16.79 0.67 17.83
C PHE A 138 -15.64 1.68 17.96
N ILE A 139 -14.95 2.01 16.86
CA ILE A 139 -13.81 2.94 16.84
C ILE A 139 -14.28 4.34 16.46
#